data_AF-A0A914I560-F1
#
_entry.id   AF-A0A914I560-F1
#
_cell.length_a   1.000
_cell.length_b   1.000
_cell.length_c   1.000
_cell.angle_alpha   90.00
_cell.angle_beta   90.00
_cell.angle_gamma   90.00
#
_symmetry.space_group_name_H-M   'P 1'
#
loop_
_entity.id
_entity.type
_entity.pdbx_description
1 polymer ?
#
loop_
_entity_poly.entity_id
_entity_poly.type
_entity_poly.pdbx_seq_one_letter_code
_entity_poly.pdbx_strand_id
1 'polypeptide(L)'
;MSELPSLKIGAKKLAQVTELSVPAVTQPLLNINIEQNEQSISADLRALWQCGAAIPTAFGPLVCARVLHNACVSRSDTGRIGKTKWELELALTGKDESREGGGSGVGDVQLREQLLANCDAGDSFNVLFENPEDEVHFVLQRLGLSGEMADTEHRLEVRRQLPESDAKLAHLPSHCSPRQLLSQFVDIRRAPSRLALRVFADHADDAGERRRLLELCSAQGASEFTKFVRQPNISLVEILCKFPSLSPPLGCLIECLPRLLPRHYTLACNLAAQHETIRFRFVYSVLELPAPVLDGCAEFAGKKRYGACSQWLLRLTPGQTVQLVQKEPSKFRFLPPSLVSAMSSSAASDADHHLLLNTPLMMVGPGTGVAPFIAFLQKIRHCIQRVGGGGANCERNVVKRVLFYASSNLEDEFLFK
;
A
#
# COMPACT_ATOMS: atom_id res chain seq x y z
N MET A 1 -13.60 10.69 37.95
CA MET A 1 -13.04 10.23 36.66
C MET A 1 -12.75 11.47 35.84
N SER A 2 -11.49 11.89 35.72
CA SER A 2 -11.11 13.03 34.91
C SER A 2 -11.45 12.73 33.45
N GLU A 3 -12.41 13.44 32.88
CA GLU A 3 -12.69 13.38 31.43
C GLU A 3 -11.40 13.72 30.69
N LEU A 4 -10.79 12.69 30.09
CA LEU A 4 -9.69 12.88 29.15
C LEU A 4 -10.23 13.75 28.01
N PRO A 5 -9.48 14.76 27.54
CA PRO A 5 -9.90 15.55 26.40
C PRO A 5 -10.17 14.60 25.23
N SER A 6 -11.30 14.78 24.55
CA SER A 6 -11.66 14.02 23.36
C SER A 6 -11.22 14.78 22.11
N LEU A 7 -11.23 14.14 20.93
CA LEU A 7 -10.96 14.85 19.68
C LEU A 7 -11.89 16.08 19.49
N LYS A 8 -13.13 16.01 20.02
CA LYS A 8 -14.12 17.09 20.00
C LYS A 8 -13.87 18.20 21.03
N ILE A 9 -13.33 17.87 22.20
CA ILE A 9 -13.23 18.81 23.33
C ILE A 9 -11.77 19.14 23.59
N GLY A 10 -11.42 20.42 23.43
CA GLY A 10 -10.08 20.92 23.72
C GLY A 10 -9.78 21.02 25.21
N ALA A 11 -8.49 21.00 25.54
CA ALA A 11 -8.04 21.33 26.88
C ALA A 11 -8.57 22.72 27.30
N LYS A 12 -9.02 22.84 28.56
CA LYS A 12 -9.52 24.10 29.14
C LYS A 12 -8.57 25.29 28.94
N LYS A 13 -7.26 25.03 28.91
CA LYS A 13 -6.23 26.05 28.64
C LYS A 13 -6.35 26.66 27.23
N LEU A 14 -6.70 25.86 26.21
CA LEU A 14 -6.84 26.34 24.83
C LEU A 14 -8.13 27.14 24.63
N ALA A 15 -9.19 26.81 25.38
CA ALA A 15 -10.43 27.58 25.37
C ALA A 15 -10.25 29.03 25.87
N GLN A 16 -9.22 29.28 26.69
CA GLN A 16 -8.89 30.61 27.22
C GLN A 16 -7.99 31.43 26.29
N VAL A 17 -7.43 30.84 25.23
CA VAL A 17 -6.55 31.54 24.29
C VAL A 17 -7.39 32.25 23.24
N THR A 18 -7.41 33.58 23.22
CA THR A 18 -8.19 34.33 22.24
C THR A 18 -7.61 34.24 20.83
N GLU A 19 -6.29 34.31 20.69
CA GLU A 19 -5.58 34.27 19.40
C GLU A 19 -4.75 32.99 19.24
N LEU A 20 -5.12 32.15 18.27
CA LEU A 20 -4.38 30.94 17.93
C LEU A 20 -3.41 31.22 16.78
N SER A 21 -2.16 30.79 16.94
CA SER A 21 -1.17 30.86 15.86
C SER A 21 -1.36 29.64 14.96
N VAL A 22 -2.02 29.82 13.83
CA VAL A 22 -2.34 28.74 12.88
C VAL A 22 -1.52 28.86 11.59
N PRO A 23 -1.30 27.75 10.84
CA PRO A 23 -0.60 27.80 9.56
C PRO A 23 -1.24 28.81 8.60
N ALA A 24 -0.42 29.54 7.85
CA ALA A 24 -0.90 30.35 6.75
C ALA A 24 -1.44 29.44 5.63
N VAL A 25 -2.59 29.81 5.07
CA VAL A 25 -3.24 29.10 3.97
C VAL A 25 -3.25 30.03 2.77
N THR A 26 -2.72 29.55 1.64
CA THR A 26 -2.96 30.14 0.32
C THR A 26 -4.30 29.64 -0.21
N GLN A 27 -4.93 30.38 -1.12
CA GLN A 27 -6.14 29.87 -1.78
C GLN A 27 -5.88 28.47 -2.38
N PRO A 28 -6.86 27.56 -2.34
CA PRO A 28 -6.70 26.23 -2.92
C PRO A 28 -6.35 26.34 -4.40
N LEU A 29 -5.30 25.63 -4.79
CA LEU A 29 -4.77 25.58 -6.15
C LEU A 29 -5.67 24.76 -7.08
N LEU A 30 -6.43 23.81 -6.55
CA LEU A 30 -7.36 23.01 -7.37
C LEU A 30 -8.74 23.67 -7.46
N ASN A 31 -9.23 23.81 -8.69
CA ASN A 31 -10.63 24.10 -8.94
C ASN A 31 -11.23 22.97 -9.77
N ILE A 32 -12.04 22.16 -9.13
CA ILE A 32 -12.73 21.07 -9.82
C ILE A 32 -13.99 21.67 -10.43
N ASN A 33 -13.93 22.00 -11.71
CA ASN A 33 -15.11 22.31 -12.50
C ASN A 33 -15.77 20.98 -12.84
N ILE A 34 -16.87 20.67 -12.14
CA ILE A 34 -17.76 19.56 -12.44
C ILE A 34 -18.56 19.94 -13.70
N GLU A 35 -17.94 19.83 -14.87
CA GLU A 35 -18.62 19.94 -16.14
C GLU A 35 -19.07 18.54 -16.58
N GLN A 36 -20.38 18.37 -16.81
CA GLN A 36 -20.90 17.17 -17.48
C GLN A 36 -20.40 17.20 -18.92
N ASN A 37 -19.35 16.44 -19.24
CA ASN A 37 -18.86 16.34 -20.61
C ASN A 37 -19.24 14.97 -21.20
N GLU A 38 -19.84 14.99 -22.39
CA GLU A 38 -20.46 13.84 -23.07
C GLU A 38 -19.46 12.95 -23.85
N GLN A 39 -18.16 13.12 -23.67
CA GLN A 39 -17.15 12.41 -24.47
C GLN A 39 -16.24 11.55 -23.61
N SER A 40 -16.48 10.24 -23.64
CA SER A 40 -15.63 9.21 -23.05
C SER A 40 -14.24 9.24 -23.69
N ILE A 41 -13.23 9.62 -22.92
CA ILE A 41 -11.84 9.57 -23.37
C ILE A 41 -11.30 8.14 -23.20
N SER A 42 -10.46 7.73 -24.15
CA SER A 42 -9.82 6.41 -24.31
C SER A 42 -9.45 5.70 -22.98
N ALA A 43 -9.75 4.40 -22.94
CA ALA A 43 -9.38 3.46 -21.88
C ALA A 43 -7.86 3.41 -21.59
N ASP A 44 -7.00 3.93 -22.47
CA ASP A 44 -5.54 3.88 -22.33
C ASP A 44 -4.99 4.68 -21.13
N LEU A 45 -5.66 5.76 -20.69
CA LEU A 45 -5.27 6.49 -19.48
C LEU A 45 -5.67 5.75 -18.19
N ARG A 46 -6.71 4.90 -18.24
CA ARG A 46 -7.14 4.07 -17.10
C ARG A 46 -6.16 2.92 -16.80
N ALA A 47 -5.33 2.55 -17.78
CA ALA A 47 -4.40 1.43 -17.67
C ALA A 47 -3.13 1.76 -16.85
N LEU A 48 -2.79 3.05 -16.67
CA LEU A 48 -1.61 3.46 -15.91
C LEU A 48 -2.03 3.97 -14.53
N TRP A 49 -1.85 3.14 -13.51
CA TRP A 49 -2.11 3.50 -12.12
C TRP A 49 -1.46 4.86 -11.79
N GLN A 50 -2.28 5.80 -11.31
CA GLN A 50 -1.87 7.16 -10.98
C GLN A 50 -1.18 7.92 -12.13
N CYS A 51 -1.68 7.74 -13.36
CA CYS A 51 -1.24 8.43 -14.58
C CYS A 51 0.25 8.25 -14.91
N GLY A 52 0.81 7.12 -14.49
CA GLY A 52 2.23 6.83 -14.67
C GLY A 52 3.15 7.68 -13.80
N ALA A 53 2.62 8.42 -12.81
CA ALA A 53 3.45 9.16 -11.88
C ALA A 53 4.38 8.22 -11.13
N ALA A 54 5.66 8.60 -11.09
CA ALA A 54 6.74 7.77 -10.54
C ALA A 54 6.37 7.25 -9.14
N ILE A 55 6.35 5.93 -8.98
CA ILE A 55 6.19 5.29 -7.68
C ILE A 55 7.54 5.34 -6.98
N PRO A 56 7.64 5.90 -5.76
CA PRO A 56 8.88 5.84 -4.99
C PRO A 56 9.32 4.37 -4.85
N THR A 57 10.60 4.10 -5.12
CA THR A 57 11.20 2.75 -5.09
C THR A 57 10.77 1.79 -6.20
N ALA A 58 9.96 2.20 -7.19
CA ALA A 58 9.69 1.34 -8.36
C ALA A 58 10.90 1.28 -9.29
N PHE A 59 11.21 0.07 -9.76
CA PHE A 59 12.38 -0.20 -10.62
C PHE A 59 12.01 -0.96 -11.90
N GLY A 60 10.91 -1.72 -11.90
CA GLY A 60 10.49 -2.54 -13.03
C GLY A 60 9.14 -2.14 -13.62
N PRO A 61 8.70 -2.84 -14.68
CA PRO A 61 7.40 -2.61 -15.29
C PRO A 61 6.25 -2.91 -14.33
N LEU A 62 5.12 -2.26 -14.59
CA LEU A 62 3.83 -2.67 -14.04
C LEU A 62 3.45 -4.04 -14.60
N VAL A 63 3.07 -4.96 -13.72
CA VAL A 63 2.64 -6.31 -14.09
C VAL A 63 1.28 -6.61 -13.49
N CYS A 64 0.46 -7.34 -14.25
CA CYS A 64 -0.81 -7.86 -13.77
C CYS A 64 -0.60 -9.31 -13.33
N ALA A 65 -1.20 -9.70 -12.22
CA ALA A 65 -1.13 -11.07 -11.74
C ALA A 65 -2.49 -11.50 -11.18
N ARG A 66 -2.94 -12.69 -11.56
CA ARG A 66 -4.20 -13.27 -11.10
C ARG A 66 -4.00 -13.98 -9.77
N VAL A 67 -4.91 -13.74 -8.82
CA VAL A 67 -4.92 -14.41 -7.52
C VAL A 67 -5.18 -15.90 -7.74
N LEU A 68 -4.23 -16.75 -7.33
CA LEU A 68 -4.44 -18.19 -7.27
C LEU A 68 -5.06 -18.58 -5.94
N HIS A 69 -4.51 -18.03 -4.86
CA HIS A 69 -4.90 -18.36 -3.50
C HIS A 69 -4.54 -17.22 -2.55
N ASN A 70 -5.39 -17.00 -1.55
CA ASN A 70 -5.19 -16.05 -0.46
C ASN A 70 -5.87 -16.64 0.78
N ALA A 71 -5.11 -17.22 1.71
CA ALA A 71 -5.71 -17.80 2.91
C ALA A 71 -4.94 -17.51 4.18
N CYS A 72 -5.71 -17.53 5.28
CA CYS A 72 -5.20 -17.47 6.62
C CYS A 72 -4.42 -18.75 6.91
N VAL A 73 -3.16 -18.58 7.29
CA VAL A 73 -2.27 -19.66 7.71
C VAL A 73 -2.16 -19.73 9.24
N SER A 74 -2.69 -18.72 9.94
CA SER A 74 -2.91 -18.78 11.39
C SER A 74 -4.13 -19.64 11.73
N ARG A 75 -4.00 -20.59 12.66
CA ARG A 75 -5.12 -21.28 13.32
C ARG A 75 -5.48 -20.53 14.60
N SER A 76 -6.77 -20.40 14.90
CA SER A 76 -7.27 -19.50 15.95
C SER A 76 -8.29 -20.22 16.83
N ASP A 77 -7.82 -21.22 17.58
CA ASP A 77 -8.71 -21.94 18.50
C ASP A 77 -8.67 -21.36 19.93
N THR A 78 -7.69 -20.50 20.24
CA THR A 78 -7.36 -20.12 21.64
C THR A 78 -7.72 -18.69 22.04
N GLY A 79 -8.31 -17.87 21.16
CA GLY A 79 -8.80 -16.53 21.48
C GLY A 79 -7.75 -15.47 21.88
N ARG A 80 -6.46 -15.84 21.95
CA ARG A 80 -5.33 -14.92 22.16
C ARG A 80 -4.81 -14.43 20.80
N ILE A 81 -5.55 -13.50 20.20
CA ILE A 81 -5.29 -13.06 18.82
C ILE A 81 -4.02 -12.19 18.77
N GLY A 82 -2.92 -12.77 18.29
CA GLY A 82 -1.84 -12.03 17.65
C GLY A 82 -2.27 -11.52 16.26
N LYS A 83 -1.35 -10.92 15.48
CA LYS A 83 -1.68 -10.50 14.11
C LYS A 83 -1.81 -11.72 13.19
N THR A 84 -3.03 -12.04 12.74
CA THR A 84 -3.27 -13.17 11.81
C THR A 84 -2.39 -13.07 10.57
N LYS A 85 -1.83 -14.21 10.16
CA LYS A 85 -0.92 -14.32 9.01
C LYS A 85 -1.63 -14.95 7.82
N TRP A 86 -1.29 -14.46 6.64
CA TRP A 86 -1.89 -14.87 5.38
C TRP A 86 -0.82 -15.14 4.34
N GLU A 87 -1.05 -16.16 3.52
CA GLU A 87 -0.24 -16.49 2.35
C GLU A 87 -1.03 -16.15 1.08
N LEU A 88 -0.42 -15.33 0.22
CA LEU A 88 -0.95 -14.90 -1.06
C LEU A 88 -0.08 -15.47 -2.18
N GLU A 89 -0.70 -16.22 -3.10
CA GLU A 89 -0.06 -16.69 -4.33
C GLU A 89 -0.76 -16.07 -5.54
N LEU A 90 0.01 -15.43 -6.41
CA LEU A 90 -0.45 -14.79 -7.63
C LEU A 90 0.27 -15.41 -8.83
N ALA A 91 -0.41 -15.61 -9.95
CA ALA A 91 0.20 -16.01 -11.22
C ALA A 91 0.28 -14.80 -12.15
N LEU A 92 1.45 -14.56 -12.74
CA LEU A 92 1.63 -13.55 -13.78
C LEU A 92 0.61 -13.80 -14.90
N THR A 93 -0.21 -12.79 -15.17
CA THR A 93 -1.00 -12.69 -16.40
C THR A 93 -0.24 -11.75 -17.33
N GLY A 94 -0.39 -11.92 -18.64
CA GLY A 94 0.18 -10.99 -19.61
C GLY A 94 -0.27 -9.54 -19.41
N LYS A 95 0.13 -8.64 -20.31
CA LYS A 95 -0.41 -7.26 -20.28
C LYS A 95 -1.93 -7.31 -20.43
N ASP A 96 -2.61 -6.88 -19.36
CA ASP A 96 -4.06 -6.66 -19.17
C ASP A 96 -5.00 -7.30 -20.22
N GLU A 97 -5.72 -8.35 -19.82
CA GLU A 97 -6.71 -9.07 -20.65
C GLU A 97 -7.94 -8.20 -21.04
N SER A 98 -7.98 -6.94 -20.61
CA SER A 98 -8.94 -5.92 -21.09
C SER A 98 -8.70 -5.50 -22.55
N ARG A 99 -7.62 -5.98 -23.18
CA ARG A 99 -7.37 -5.88 -24.62
C ARG A 99 -8.11 -6.98 -25.38
N GLU A 100 -9.29 -6.66 -25.91
CA GLU A 100 -9.86 -7.41 -27.04
C GLU A 100 -8.94 -7.26 -28.26
N GLY A 101 -7.95 -8.15 -28.35
CA GLY A 101 -6.96 -8.11 -29.42
C GLY A 101 -5.91 -9.20 -29.20
N GLY A 102 -6.21 -10.41 -29.66
CA GLY A 102 -5.34 -11.58 -29.56
C GLY A 102 -3.93 -11.32 -30.09
N GLY A 103 -2.96 -11.24 -29.17
CA GLY A 103 -1.54 -11.11 -29.45
C GLY A 103 -0.69 -11.68 -28.31
N SER A 104 -1.07 -12.85 -27.78
CA SER A 104 -0.59 -13.45 -26.52
C SER A 104 0.81 -14.08 -26.55
N GLY A 105 1.66 -13.76 -27.54
CA GLY A 105 2.93 -14.50 -27.74
C GLY A 105 4.18 -13.79 -27.26
N VAL A 106 4.44 -12.58 -27.78
CA VAL A 106 5.79 -11.98 -27.73
C VAL A 106 5.97 -11.07 -26.50
N GLY A 107 4.91 -10.35 -26.09
CA GLY A 107 4.97 -9.43 -24.95
C GLY A 107 5.15 -10.13 -23.61
N ASP A 108 4.57 -11.31 -23.45
CA ASP A 108 4.60 -12.08 -22.20
C ASP A 108 5.95 -12.75 -21.99
N VAL A 109 6.60 -13.21 -23.07
CA VAL A 109 7.96 -13.76 -23.03
C VAL A 109 8.96 -12.68 -22.65
N GLN A 110 8.89 -11.50 -23.28
CA GLN A 110 9.80 -10.39 -22.95
C GLN A 110 9.61 -9.91 -21.51
N LEU A 111 8.37 -9.81 -21.03
CA LEU A 111 8.08 -9.43 -19.65
C LEU A 111 8.62 -10.46 -18.66
N ARG A 112 8.43 -11.75 -18.96
CA ARG A 112 8.98 -12.85 -18.17
C ARG A 112 10.50 -12.76 -18.09
N GLU A 113 11.19 -12.62 -19.22
CA GLU A 113 12.65 -12.51 -19.27
C GLU A 113 13.15 -11.30 -18.46
N GLN A 114 12.48 -10.14 -18.59
CA GLN A 114 12.80 -8.95 -17.80
C GLN A 114 12.65 -9.20 -16.29
N LEU A 115 11.57 -9.83 -15.85
CA LEU A 115 11.36 -10.17 -14.44
C LEU A 115 12.42 -11.14 -13.93
N LEU A 116 12.76 -12.18 -14.71
CA LEU A 116 13.79 -13.15 -14.34
C LEU A 116 15.19 -12.51 -14.29
N ALA A 117 15.48 -11.59 -15.19
CA ALA A 117 16.74 -10.86 -15.25
C ALA A 117 16.92 -9.87 -14.09
N ASN A 118 15.83 -9.26 -13.61
CA ASN A 118 15.89 -8.16 -12.66
C ASN A 118 15.49 -8.55 -11.23
N CYS A 119 14.88 -9.71 -11.01
CA CYS A 119 14.42 -10.16 -9.71
C CYS A 119 15.29 -11.31 -9.18
N ASP A 120 15.74 -11.17 -7.94
CA ASP A 120 16.43 -12.23 -7.21
C ASP A 120 15.70 -12.57 -5.90
N ALA A 121 16.04 -13.72 -5.32
CA ALA A 121 15.51 -14.12 -4.04
C ALA A 121 15.74 -13.01 -2.98
N GLY A 122 14.70 -12.71 -2.20
CA GLY A 122 14.70 -11.61 -1.23
C GLY A 122 14.27 -10.25 -1.79
N ASP A 123 13.99 -10.14 -3.10
CA ASP A 123 13.36 -8.95 -3.66
C ASP A 123 11.89 -8.80 -3.25
N SER A 124 11.37 -7.59 -3.46
CA SER A 124 10.02 -7.22 -3.08
C SER A 124 9.27 -6.62 -4.28
N PHE A 125 7.95 -6.71 -4.22
CA PHE A 125 7.06 -6.06 -5.18
C PHE A 125 6.12 -5.12 -4.45
N ASN A 126 5.90 -3.95 -5.04
CA ASN A 126 4.88 -3.00 -4.64
C ASN A 126 3.53 -3.53 -5.13
N VAL A 127 2.62 -3.82 -4.20
CA VAL A 127 1.22 -4.13 -4.47
C VAL A 127 0.45 -2.81 -4.55
N LEU A 128 -0.17 -2.58 -5.70
CA LEU A 128 -1.11 -1.49 -5.90
C LEU A 128 -2.45 -1.91 -5.31
N PHE A 129 -3.09 -1.02 -4.57
CA PHE A 129 -4.33 -1.31 -3.85
C PHE A 129 -5.22 -0.07 -3.82
N GLU A 130 -6.46 -0.27 -3.42
CA GLU A 130 -7.48 0.76 -3.35
C GLU A 130 -7.94 1.00 -1.91
N ASN A 131 -8.40 2.22 -1.62
CA ASN A 131 -9.05 2.50 -0.36
C ASN A 131 -10.33 1.66 -0.18
N PRO A 132 -10.75 1.39 1.06
CA PRO A 132 -11.99 0.65 1.33
C PRO A 132 -13.21 1.33 0.72
N GLU A 133 -14.02 0.56 0.00
CA GLU A 133 -15.18 1.06 -0.73
C GLU A 133 -16.23 1.71 0.19
N ASP A 134 -16.45 1.15 1.38
CA ASP A 134 -17.39 1.68 2.36
C ASP A 134 -16.96 3.06 2.88
N GLU A 135 -15.66 3.27 3.06
CA GLU A 135 -15.11 4.57 3.46
C GLU A 135 -15.13 5.60 2.33
N VAL A 136 -14.78 5.18 1.10
CA VAL A 136 -14.89 6.05 -0.08
C VAL A 136 -16.34 6.49 -0.25
N HIS A 137 -17.29 5.56 -0.15
CA HIS A 137 -18.71 5.84 -0.24
C HIS A 137 -19.17 6.82 0.84
N PHE A 138 -18.75 6.63 2.09
CA PHE A 138 -19.05 7.55 3.18
C PHE A 138 -18.53 8.97 2.88
N VAL A 139 -17.26 9.11 2.48
CA VAL A 139 -16.69 10.42 2.15
C VAL A 139 -17.48 11.07 1.03
N LEU A 140 -17.79 10.34 -0.04
CA LEU A 140 -18.60 10.84 -1.16
C LEU A 140 -19.98 11.34 -0.72
N GLN A 141 -20.69 10.58 0.11
CA GLN A 141 -21.98 10.99 0.68
C GLN A 141 -21.84 12.26 1.52
N ARG A 142 -20.79 12.36 2.36
CA ARG A 142 -20.54 13.54 3.18
C ARG A 142 -20.24 14.80 2.37
N LEU A 143 -19.73 14.64 1.15
CA LEU A 143 -19.49 15.73 0.20
C LEU A 143 -20.71 16.08 -0.68
N GLY A 144 -21.83 15.38 -0.52
CA GLY A 144 -22.98 15.54 -1.41
C GLY A 144 -22.77 14.97 -2.82
N LEU A 145 -21.73 14.14 -3.02
CA LEU A 145 -21.38 13.54 -4.31
C LEU A 145 -21.81 12.07 -4.33
N SER A 146 -23.13 11.81 -4.33
CA SER A 146 -23.69 10.45 -4.28
C SER A 146 -24.39 10.06 -5.60
N GLY A 147 -24.69 8.78 -5.77
CA GLY A 147 -25.31 8.25 -6.99
C GLY A 147 -24.42 8.43 -8.21
N GLU A 148 -25.01 8.77 -9.36
CA GLU A 148 -24.30 8.91 -10.63
C GLU A 148 -23.21 9.99 -10.61
N MET A 149 -23.36 11.03 -9.78
CA MET A 149 -22.35 12.10 -9.66
C MET A 149 -20.99 11.59 -9.16
N ALA A 150 -21.00 10.53 -8.34
CA ALA A 150 -19.79 9.89 -7.84
C ALA A 150 -18.99 9.14 -8.92
N ASP A 151 -19.67 8.75 -9.99
CA ASP A 151 -19.14 7.90 -11.06
C ASP A 151 -18.98 8.64 -12.39
N THR A 152 -19.54 9.85 -12.49
CA THR A 152 -19.37 10.75 -13.64
C THR A 152 -17.94 11.25 -13.71
N GLU A 153 -17.29 11.15 -14.87
CA GLU A 153 -15.95 11.70 -15.10
C GLU A 153 -16.00 13.24 -15.12
N HIS A 154 -15.16 13.88 -14.31
CA HIS A 154 -15.00 15.34 -14.29
C HIS A 154 -13.60 15.72 -14.77
N ARG A 155 -13.48 16.95 -15.30
CA ARG A 155 -12.20 17.53 -15.67
C ARG A 155 -11.54 18.18 -14.44
N LEU A 156 -10.29 17.81 -14.18
CA LEU A 156 -9.49 18.43 -13.12
C LEU A 156 -8.67 19.58 -13.70
N GLU A 157 -8.91 20.80 -13.21
CA GLU A 157 -8.15 22.00 -13.60
C GLU A 157 -7.40 22.59 -12.40
N VAL A 158 -6.09 22.76 -12.57
CA VAL A 158 -5.23 23.45 -11.60
C VAL A 158 -5.29 24.95 -11.89
N ARG A 159 -5.77 25.76 -10.93
CA ARG A 159 -5.72 27.22 -10.98
C ARG A 159 -4.28 27.68 -10.84
N ARG A 160 -3.70 28.17 -11.93
CA ARG A 160 -2.34 28.70 -11.96
C ARG A 160 -2.30 30.08 -11.31
N GLN A 161 -2.07 30.13 -10.00
CA GLN A 161 -1.83 31.39 -9.30
C GLN A 161 -0.33 31.68 -9.13
N LEU A 162 0.56 30.67 -9.16
CA LEU A 162 2.02 30.82 -9.02
C LEU A 162 2.78 29.81 -9.91
N PRO A 163 4.05 30.09 -10.32
CA PRO A 163 4.87 29.19 -11.15
C PRO A 163 5.41 27.93 -10.43
N GLU A 164 5.08 27.70 -9.15
CA GLU A 164 5.68 26.63 -8.37
C GLU A 164 4.98 25.27 -8.55
N SER A 165 5.70 24.40 -9.25
CA SER A 165 5.69 22.93 -9.24
C SER A 165 4.33 22.21 -9.15
N ASP A 166 3.77 21.95 -10.33
CA ASP A 166 2.72 20.95 -10.60
C ASP A 166 3.07 19.52 -10.10
N ALA A 167 4.28 19.28 -9.59
CA ALA A 167 4.76 17.96 -9.19
C ALA A 167 3.92 17.28 -8.10
N LYS A 168 3.31 18.05 -7.18
CA LYS A 168 2.47 17.47 -6.11
C LYS A 168 1.20 16.82 -6.66
N LEU A 169 0.67 17.35 -7.76
CA LEU A 169 -0.60 16.93 -8.37
C LEU A 169 -0.40 16.12 -9.66
N ALA A 170 0.84 15.95 -10.13
CA ALA A 170 1.18 15.19 -11.33
C ALA A 170 0.73 13.70 -11.33
N HIS A 171 0.34 13.17 -10.17
CA HIS A 171 -0.21 11.82 -10.04
C HIS A 171 -1.71 11.74 -10.31
N LEU A 172 -2.40 12.88 -10.41
CA LEU A 172 -3.82 12.95 -10.69
C LEU A 172 -4.08 12.92 -12.20
N PRO A 173 -5.17 12.28 -12.64
CA PRO A 173 -5.56 12.29 -14.04
C PRO A 173 -6.15 13.64 -14.42
N SER A 174 -6.16 13.95 -15.72
CA SER A 174 -6.89 15.11 -16.23
C SER A 174 -8.41 14.91 -16.19
N HIS A 175 -8.87 13.65 -16.29
CA HIS A 175 -10.28 13.25 -16.25
C HIS A 175 -10.46 12.04 -15.34
N CYS A 176 -11.40 12.11 -14.40
CA CYS A 176 -11.74 11.00 -13.51
C CYS A 176 -13.02 11.28 -12.74
N SER A 177 -13.64 10.22 -12.24
CA SER A 177 -14.75 10.36 -11.31
C SER A 177 -14.29 10.65 -9.87
N PRO A 178 -15.16 11.27 -9.02
CA PRO A 178 -14.86 11.47 -7.60
C PRO A 178 -14.55 10.16 -6.88
N ARG A 179 -15.25 9.07 -7.23
CA ARG A 179 -14.99 7.74 -6.67
C ARG A 179 -13.60 7.26 -7.04
N GLN A 180 -13.21 7.36 -8.31
CA GLN A 180 -11.86 6.94 -8.74
C GLN A 180 -10.77 7.69 -7.98
N LEU A 181 -10.91 9.02 -7.82
CA LEU A 181 -9.95 9.85 -7.07
C LEU A 181 -9.76 9.37 -5.63
N LEU A 182 -10.87 9.18 -4.92
CA LEU A 182 -10.84 8.76 -3.52
C LEU A 182 -10.48 7.28 -3.35
N SER A 183 -10.71 6.44 -4.35
CA SER A 183 -10.34 5.02 -4.31
C SER A 183 -8.86 4.78 -4.59
N GLN A 184 -8.30 5.44 -5.60
CA GLN A 184 -7.00 5.04 -6.19
C GLN A 184 -5.89 6.09 -6.06
N PHE A 185 -6.21 7.37 -5.93
CA PHE A 185 -5.20 8.44 -6.08
C PHE A 185 -4.79 9.07 -4.75
N VAL A 186 -5.73 9.19 -3.81
CA VAL A 186 -5.55 9.95 -2.57
C VAL A 186 -5.64 9.02 -1.35
N ASP A 187 -4.75 9.16 -0.37
CA ASP A 187 -4.77 8.38 0.87
C ASP A 187 -5.73 9.02 1.89
N ILE A 188 -6.93 8.45 2.02
CA ILE A 188 -7.96 8.92 2.96
C ILE A 188 -7.75 8.41 4.40
N ARG A 189 -6.79 7.50 4.60
CA ARG A 189 -6.51 6.82 5.89
C ARG A 189 -5.34 7.42 6.65
N ARG A 190 -4.46 8.14 5.97
CA ARG A 190 -3.36 8.86 6.59
C ARG A 190 -3.87 10.05 7.40
N ALA A 191 -3.31 10.23 8.59
CA ALA A 191 -3.67 11.37 9.43
C ALA A 191 -3.49 12.71 8.70
N PRO A 192 -4.53 13.57 8.64
CA PRO A 192 -4.41 14.89 8.03
C PRO A 192 -3.30 15.71 8.69
N SER A 193 -2.58 16.48 7.88
CA SER A 193 -1.57 17.40 8.39
C SER A 193 -2.23 18.57 9.14
N ARG A 194 -1.46 19.30 9.96
CA ARG A 194 -1.96 20.54 10.58
C ARG A 194 -2.41 21.56 9.53
N LEU A 195 -1.73 21.62 8.39
CA LEU A 195 -2.16 22.48 7.28
C LEU A 195 -3.52 22.03 6.73
N ALA A 196 -3.73 20.73 6.51
CA ALA A 196 -5.01 20.20 6.07
C ALA A 196 -6.15 20.53 7.06
N LEU A 197 -5.94 20.32 8.36
CA LEU A 197 -6.93 20.69 9.39
C LEU A 197 -7.23 22.18 9.41
N ARG A 198 -6.23 23.03 9.17
CA ARG A 198 -6.43 24.47 9.06
C ARG A 198 -7.32 24.80 7.86
N VAL A 199 -7.10 24.20 6.70
CA VAL A 199 -7.97 24.43 5.53
C VAL A 199 -9.39 23.91 5.81
N PHE A 200 -9.53 22.73 6.41
CA PHE A 200 -10.83 22.16 6.77
C PHE A 200 -11.62 23.07 7.72
N ALA A 201 -10.95 23.78 8.62
CA ALA A 201 -11.60 24.70 9.55
C ALA A 201 -12.40 25.83 8.85
N ASP A 202 -12.06 26.21 7.62
CA ASP A 202 -12.82 27.23 6.87
C ASP A 202 -14.12 26.69 6.26
N HIS A 203 -14.30 25.36 6.28
CA HIS A 203 -15.47 24.66 5.75
C HIS A 203 -16.30 23.97 6.84
N ALA A 204 -16.12 24.38 8.10
CA ALA A 204 -16.94 23.95 9.22
C ALA A 204 -17.92 25.07 9.60
N ASP A 205 -19.22 24.78 9.49
CA ASP A 205 -20.28 25.76 9.76
C ASP A 205 -20.51 25.99 11.26
N ASP A 206 -20.32 24.95 12.09
CA ASP A 206 -20.41 25.10 13.53
C ASP A 206 -19.18 25.82 14.09
N ALA A 207 -19.42 26.91 14.82
CA ALA A 207 -18.36 27.74 15.37
C ALA A 207 -17.47 26.97 16.37
N GLY A 208 -18.02 26.01 17.11
CA GLY A 208 -17.29 25.17 18.05
C GLY A 208 -16.39 24.16 17.35
N GLU A 209 -16.90 23.47 16.33
CA GLU A 209 -16.13 22.55 15.48
C GLU A 209 -15.02 23.26 14.74
N ARG A 210 -15.34 24.41 14.11
CA ARG A 210 -14.34 25.29 13.49
C ARG A 210 -13.26 25.69 14.47
N ARG A 211 -13.63 26.17 15.66
CA ARG A 211 -12.68 26.53 16.71
C ARG A 211 -11.80 25.35 17.10
N ARG A 212 -12.37 24.16 17.25
CA ARG A 212 -11.62 22.95 17.63
C ARG A 212 -10.60 22.55 16.57
N LEU A 213 -10.96 22.61 15.29
CA LEU A 213 -10.03 22.37 14.19
C LEU A 213 -8.88 23.40 14.19
N LEU A 214 -9.18 24.67 14.47
CA LEU A 214 -8.16 25.72 14.63
C LEU A 214 -7.23 25.44 15.81
N GLU A 215 -7.74 24.98 16.95
CA GLU A 215 -6.91 24.57 18.09
C GLU A 215 -5.95 23.45 17.70
N LEU A 216 -6.45 22.40 17.06
CA LEU A 216 -5.65 21.24 16.63
C LEU A 216 -4.57 21.62 15.59
N CYS A 217 -4.81 22.59 14.73
CA CYS A 217 -3.79 23.02 13.75
C CYS A 217 -2.80 24.06 14.30
N SER A 218 -3.12 24.71 15.41
CA SER A 218 -2.33 25.80 15.98
C SER A 218 -0.99 25.36 16.58
N ALA A 219 -0.09 26.32 16.80
CA ALA A 219 1.14 26.11 17.55
C ALA A 219 0.85 25.72 19.01
N GLN A 220 -0.15 26.37 19.62
CA GLN A 220 -0.57 26.13 21.01
C GLN A 220 -1.14 24.71 21.20
N GLY A 221 -1.84 24.18 20.20
CA GLY A 221 -2.44 22.84 20.24
C GLY A 221 -1.55 21.71 19.71
N ALA A 222 -0.25 21.93 19.47
CA ALA A 222 0.64 20.92 18.88
C ALA A 222 0.70 19.59 19.68
N SER A 223 0.61 19.69 21.02
CA SER A 223 0.53 18.51 21.90
C SER A 223 -0.77 17.74 21.70
N GLU A 224 -1.90 18.45 21.61
CA GLU A 224 -3.21 17.85 21.37
C GLU A 224 -3.31 17.22 19.98
N PHE A 225 -2.79 17.89 18.94
CA PHE A 225 -2.67 17.30 17.60
C PHE A 225 -1.89 15.98 17.64
N THR A 226 -0.75 15.97 18.33
CA THR A 226 0.07 14.76 18.43
C THR A 226 -0.69 13.65 19.12
N LYS A 227 -1.33 13.94 20.24
CA LYS A 227 -2.03 12.98 21.09
C LYS A 227 -3.33 12.45 20.47
N PHE A 228 -4.11 13.31 19.83
CA PHE A 228 -5.47 12.98 19.39
C PHE A 228 -5.60 12.77 17.89
N VAL A 229 -4.64 13.22 17.08
CA VAL A 229 -4.68 13.04 15.61
C VAL A 229 -3.53 12.15 15.15
N ARG A 230 -2.28 12.52 15.46
CA ARG A 230 -1.09 11.86 14.89
C ARG A 230 -0.84 10.47 15.46
N GLN A 231 -0.75 10.34 16.78
CA GLN A 231 -0.47 9.05 17.46
C GLN A 231 -1.55 8.00 17.21
N PRO A 232 -2.86 8.30 17.36
CA PRO A 232 -3.93 7.37 17.02
C PRO A 232 -4.16 7.21 15.50
N ASN A 233 -3.44 7.97 14.67
CA ASN A 233 -3.59 7.98 13.21
C ASN A 233 -5.04 8.19 12.75
N ILE A 234 -5.66 9.29 13.21
CA ILE A 234 -7.04 9.65 12.86
C ILE A 234 -7.14 9.98 11.38
N SER A 235 -7.91 9.20 10.65
CA SER A 235 -8.21 9.31 9.22
C SER A 235 -9.21 10.42 8.89
N LEU A 236 -9.36 10.72 7.59
CA LEU A 236 -10.37 11.69 7.12
C LEU A 236 -11.79 11.29 7.53
N VAL A 237 -12.13 10.00 7.40
CA VAL A 237 -13.44 9.45 7.77
C VAL A 237 -13.76 9.78 9.23
N GLU A 238 -12.81 9.54 10.14
CA GLU A 238 -12.97 9.81 11.56
C GLU A 238 -13.10 11.31 11.87
N ILE A 239 -12.38 12.17 11.15
CA ILE A 239 -12.56 13.64 11.23
C ILE A 239 -13.99 14.01 10.79
N LEU A 240 -14.46 13.56 9.62
CA LEU A 240 -15.79 13.88 9.10
C LEU A 240 -16.93 13.34 9.98
N CYS A 241 -16.73 12.21 10.66
CA CYS A 241 -17.66 11.68 11.66
C CYS A 241 -17.68 12.52 12.95
N LYS A 242 -16.52 13.07 13.37
CA LYS A 242 -16.41 13.84 14.61
C LYS A 242 -16.76 15.31 14.44
N PHE A 243 -16.70 15.84 13.24
CA PHE A 243 -17.08 17.22 12.92
C PHE A 243 -18.20 17.21 11.87
N PRO A 244 -19.47 16.94 12.26
CA PRO A 244 -20.58 16.83 11.32
C PRO A 244 -20.86 18.10 10.50
N SER A 245 -20.52 19.29 10.99
CA SER A 245 -20.67 20.55 10.22
C SER A 245 -19.58 20.75 9.16
N LEU A 246 -18.55 19.91 9.15
CA LEU A 246 -17.45 19.99 8.19
C LEU A 246 -17.88 19.47 6.81
N SER A 247 -17.87 20.36 5.82
CA SER A 247 -18.25 20.07 4.43
C SER A 247 -17.26 20.68 3.41
N PRO A 248 -15.99 20.20 3.36
CA PRO A 248 -14.97 20.74 2.47
C PRO A 248 -15.23 20.32 1.01
N PRO A 249 -15.03 21.20 0.01
CA PRO A 249 -15.11 20.81 -1.40
C PRO A 249 -14.12 19.69 -1.77
N LEU A 250 -14.46 18.85 -2.75
CA LEU A 250 -13.60 17.75 -3.19
C LEU A 250 -12.17 18.21 -3.58
N GLY A 251 -12.04 19.34 -4.28
CA GLY A 251 -10.74 19.89 -4.67
C GLY A 251 -9.85 20.23 -3.49
N CYS A 252 -10.43 20.79 -2.43
CA CYS A 252 -9.74 21.07 -1.18
C CYS A 252 -9.21 19.78 -0.54
N LEU A 253 -10.01 18.71 -0.50
CA LEU A 253 -9.57 17.42 0.05
C LEU A 253 -8.39 16.84 -0.73
N ILE A 254 -8.49 16.80 -2.05
CA ILE A 254 -7.46 16.20 -2.92
C ILE A 254 -6.13 16.96 -2.80
N GLU A 255 -6.18 18.29 -2.68
CA GLU A 255 -4.97 19.11 -2.52
C GLU A 255 -4.30 18.93 -1.15
N CYS A 256 -5.12 18.74 -0.10
CA CYS A 256 -4.67 18.64 1.28
C CYS A 256 -4.17 17.24 1.65
N LEU A 257 -4.74 16.21 1.05
CA LEU A 257 -4.46 14.82 1.38
C LEU A 257 -3.25 14.30 0.57
N PRO A 258 -2.48 13.36 1.13
CA PRO A 258 -1.34 12.80 0.44
C PRO A 258 -1.76 11.78 -0.63
N ARG A 259 -0.89 11.55 -1.61
CA ARG A 259 -0.99 10.49 -2.61
C ARG A 259 -1.10 9.10 -1.95
N LEU A 260 -1.98 8.24 -2.48
CA LEU A 260 -2.06 6.83 -2.07
C LEU A 260 -0.87 6.05 -2.62
N LEU A 261 0.12 5.72 -1.81
CA LEU A 261 1.33 5.00 -2.27
C LEU A 261 1.16 3.47 -2.20
N PRO A 262 1.75 2.68 -3.09
CA PRO A 262 1.71 1.21 -2.98
C PRO A 262 2.38 0.68 -1.71
N ARG A 263 2.14 -0.57 -1.35
CA ARG A 263 2.83 -1.25 -0.24
C ARG A 263 3.66 -2.40 -0.76
N HIS A 264 4.92 -2.50 -0.33
CA HIS A 264 5.81 -3.55 -0.78
C HIS A 264 5.74 -4.80 0.11
N TYR A 265 5.85 -5.95 -0.53
CA TYR A 265 5.93 -7.26 0.13
C TYR A 265 7.12 -8.04 -0.44
N THR A 266 7.89 -8.67 0.44
CA THR A 266 9.04 -9.51 0.06
C THR A 266 8.56 -10.83 -0.49
N LEU A 267 9.14 -11.26 -1.62
CA LEU A 267 8.85 -12.55 -2.22
C LEU A 267 9.35 -13.68 -1.31
N ALA A 268 8.46 -14.65 -1.09
CA ALA A 268 8.74 -15.92 -0.45
C ALA A 268 9.00 -17.04 -1.46
N CYS A 269 9.45 -16.68 -2.67
CA CYS A 269 9.78 -17.63 -3.72
C CYS A 269 10.95 -17.14 -4.57
N ASN A 270 11.62 -18.07 -5.25
CA ASN A 270 12.62 -17.77 -6.28
C ASN A 270 11.98 -17.88 -7.68
N LEU A 271 11.82 -16.76 -8.38
CA LEU A 271 11.19 -16.76 -9.71
C LEU A 271 11.98 -17.59 -10.73
N ALA A 272 13.32 -17.62 -10.62
CA ALA A 272 14.19 -18.39 -11.51
C ALA A 272 14.04 -19.92 -11.37
N ALA A 273 13.40 -20.40 -10.30
CA ALA A 273 13.11 -21.82 -10.10
C ALA A 273 11.82 -22.29 -10.80
N GLN A 274 11.12 -21.40 -11.49
CA GLN A 274 9.81 -21.69 -12.10
C GLN A 274 9.95 -21.88 -13.61
N HIS A 275 9.43 -22.98 -14.15
CA HIS A 275 9.57 -23.34 -15.57
C HIS A 275 8.40 -22.88 -16.45
N GLU A 276 7.17 -22.87 -15.93
CA GLU A 276 5.96 -22.57 -16.71
C GLU A 276 5.50 -21.13 -16.51
N THR A 277 4.65 -20.86 -15.52
CA THR A 277 4.13 -19.52 -15.21
C THR A 277 4.91 -18.91 -14.05
N ILE A 278 5.23 -17.61 -14.14
CA ILE A 278 5.76 -16.87 -13.00
C ILE A 278 4.69 -16.81 -11.92
N ARG A 279 5.02 -17.28 -10.71
CA ARG A 279 4.15 -17.17 -9.54
C ARG A 279 4.83 -16.35 -8.47
N PHE A 280 4.14 -15.32 -8.01
CA PHE A 280 4.55 -14.50 -6.90
C PHE A 280 3.93 -15.07 -5.63
N ARG A 281 4.77 -15.36 -4.63
CA ARG A 281 4.32 -15.81 -3.32
C ARG A 281 4.70 -14.79 -2.27
N PHE A 282 3.72 -14.32 -1.52
CA PHE A 282 3.89 -13.35 -0.43
C PHE A 282 3.30 -13.90 0.86
N VAL A 283 3.86 -13.46 1.98
CA VAL A 283 3.23 -13.63 3.29
C VAL A 283 3.09 -12.28 3.95
N TYR A 284 1.91 -12.03 4.51
CA TYR A 284 1.61 -10.77 5.18
C TYR A 284 0.90 -11.00 6.51
N SER A 285 1.01 -10.00 7.38
CA SER A 285 0.25 -9.93 8.62
C SER A 285 -0.88 -8.94 8.46
N VAL A 286 -2.08 -9.29 8.92
CA VAL A 286 -3.17 -8.33 9.01
C VAL A 286 -2.86 -7.34 10.12
N LEU A 287 -2.77 -6.05 9.76
CA LEU A 287 -2.56 -4.99 10.71
C LEU A 287 -3.92 -4.53 11.25
N GLU A 288 -4.34 -5.02 12.41
CA GLU A 288 -5.44 -4.41 13.16
C GLU A 288 -4.91 -3.15 13.86
N LEU A 289 -5.56 -2.01 13.61
CA LEU A 289 -5.30 -0.74 14.25
C LEU A 289 -6.26 -0.58 15.42
N PRO A 290 -5.86 0.12 16.50
CA PRO A 290 -6.81 0.52 17.53
C PRO A 290 -7.97 1.25 16.84
N ALA A 291 -9.18 0.73 16.95
CA ALA A 291 -10.35 1.44 16.47
C ALA A 291 -10.50 2.70 17.35
N PRO A 292 -10.34 3.92 16.81
CA PRO A 292 -10.74 5.07 17.59
C PRO A 292 -12.25 4.93 17.82
N VAL A 293 -12.68 5.31 19.02
CA VAL A 293 -14.10 5.27 19.35
C VAL A 293 -14.81 6.26 18.42
N LEU A 294 -15.43 5.73 17.37
CA LEU A 294 -16.24 6.48 16.41
C LEU A 294 -17.60 6.84 17.02
N ASP A 295 -17.60 7.41 18.24
CA ASP A 295 -18.82 7.98 18.83
C ASP A 295 -19.39 8.99 17.84
N GLY A 296 -20.61 8.74 17.38
CA GLY A 296 -21.33 9.58 16.42
C GLY A 296 -21.38 9.08 14.98
N CYS A 297 -20.73 7.96 14.62
CA CYS A 297 -20.82 7.38 13.27
C CYS A 297 -21.35 5.94 13.34
N ALA A 298 -22.68 5.78 13.24
CA ALA A 298 -23.34 4.48 13.32
C ALA A 298 -22.82 3.48 12.26
N GLU A 299 -22.48 3.97 11.07
CA GLU A 299 -22.00 3.17 9.93
C GLU A 299 -20.69 2.42 10.19
N PHE A 300 -19.88 2.92 11.12
CA PHE A 300 -18.58 2.35 11.48
C PHE A 300 -18.51 1.90 12.94
N ALA A 301 -19.62 2.00 13.68
CA ALA A 301 -19.69 1.57 15.07
C ALA A 301 -19.41 0.07 15.18
N GLY A 302 -18.46 -0.31 16.05
CA GLY A 302 -18.07 -1.71 16.26
C GLY A 302 -17.26 -2.35 15.12
N LYS A 303 -17.01 -1.65 14.01
CA LYS A 303 -16.13 -2.16 12.96
C LYS A 303 -14.67 -2.12 13.42
N LYS A 304 -13.96 -3.23 13.20
CA LYS A 304 -12.51 -3.29 13.39
C LYS A 304 -11.81 -2.48 12.30
N ARG A 305 -10.75 -1.77 12.69
CA ARG A 305 -9.94 -0.98 11.77
C ARG A 305 -8.71 -1.77 11.36
N TYR A 306 -8.46 -1.87 10.06
CA TYR A 306 -7.28 -2.55 9.53
C TYR A 306 -6.39 -1.58 8.74
N GLY A 307 -5.13 -1.95 8.53
CA GLY A 307 -4.25 -1.25 7.60
C GLY A 307 -4.79 -1.35 6.18
N ALA A 308 -4.79 -0.24 5.43
CA ALA A 308 -5.49 -0.12 4.14
C ALA A 308 -5.14 -1.24 3.13
N CYS A 309 -3.84 -1.47 2.88
CA CYS A 309 -3.42 -2.52 1.95
C CYS A 309 -3.69 -3.93 2.50
N SER A 310 -3.43 -4.21 3.79
CA SER A 310 -3.77 -5.53 4.37
C SER A 310 -5.27 -5.81 4.35
N GLN A 311 -6.12 -4.79 4.54
CA GLN A 311 -7.57 -4.93 4.45
C GLN A 311 -8.01 -5.18 3.00
N TRP A 312 -7.36 -4.51 2.05
CA TRP A 312 -7.60 -4.74 0.62
C TRP A 312 -7.21 -6.17 0.23
N LEU A 313 -6.04 -6.64 0.66
CA LEU A 313 -5.59 -8.01 0.45
C LEU A 313 -6.57 -9.05 1.00
N LEU A 314 -7.18 -8.82 2.17
CA LEU A 314 -8.17 -9.73 2.76
C LEU A 314 -9.42 -9.94 1.89
N ARG A 315 -9.76 -8.98 1.03
CA ARG A 315 -10.92 -9.08 0.13
C ARG A 315 -10.60 -9.79 -1.19
N LEU A 316 -9.32 -10.06 -1.44
CA LEU A 316 -8.91 -10.73 -2.67
C LEU A 316 -9.38 -12.17 -2.71
N THR A 317 -10.07 -12.52 -3.78
CA THR A 317 -10.58 -13.85 -4.08
C THR A 317 -9.84 -14.45 -5.29
N PRO A 318 -9.72 -15.79 -5.36
CA PRO A 318 -9.13 -16.45 -6.52
C PRO A 318 -9.78 -16.00 -7.84
N GLY A 319 -8.95 -15.70 -8.85
CA GLY A 319 -9.40 -15.20 -10.15
C GLY A 319 -9.32 -13.68 -10.31
N GLN A 320 -9.27 -12.90 -9.23
CA GLN A 320 -9.11 -11.45 -9.34
C GLN A 320 -7.71 -11.04 -9.80
N THR A 321 -7.61 -9.94 -10.54
CA THR A 321 -6.33 -9.39 -11.03
C THR A 321 -5.79 -8.36 -10.05
N VAL A 322 -4.50 -8.47 -9.75
CA VAL A 322 -3.74 -7.57 -8.88
C VAL A 322 -2.61 -6.96 -9.71
N GLN A 323 -2.43 -5.65 -9.57
CA GLN A 323 -1.31 -4.95 -10.18
C GLN A 323 -0.11 -4.89 -9.23
N LEU A 324 1.07 -5.24 -9.74
CA LEU A 324 2.32 -5.22 -9.01
C LEU A 324 3.36 -4.39 -9.77
N VAL A 325 4.27 -3.76 -9.04
CA VAL A 325 5.44 -3.10 -9.63
C VAL A 325 6.69 -3.58 -8.89
N GLN A 326 7.72 -4.00 -9.61
CA GLN A 326 8.95 -4.45 -8.99
C GLN A 326 9.57 -3.30 -8.17
N LYS A 327 9.88 -3.58 -6.89
CA LYS A 327 10.63 -2.64 -6.05
C LYS A 327 12.11 -2.67 -6.45
N GLU A 328 12.81 -1.56 -6.22
CA GLU A 328 14.27 -1.49 -6.29
C GLU A 328 14.92 -2.72 -5.62
N PRO A 329 15.98 -3.27 -6.25
CA PRO A 329 16.73 -4.40 -5.73
C PRO A 329 17.03 -4.28 -4.23
N SER A 330 16.69 -5.32 -3.47
CA SER A 330 16.97 -5.35 -2.04
C SER A 330 18.49 -5.39 -1.79
N LYS A 331 18.95 -4.66 -0.76
CA LYS A 331 20.31 -4.85 -0.24
C LYS A 331 20.43 -6.16 0.56
N PHE A 332 19.30 -6.74 0.96
CA PHE A 332 19.25 -8.02 1.65
C PHE A 332 19.36 -9.16 0.63
N ARG A 333 20.59 -9.54 0.32
CA ARG A 333 20.93 -10.57 -0.65
C ARG A 333 21.52 -11.79 0.03
N PHE A 334 21.39 -12.94 -0.63
CA PHE A 334 22.04 -14.17 -0.18
C PHE A 334 23.55 -13.99 -0.14
N LEU A 335 24.13 -13.63 -1.29
CA LEU A 335 25.55 -13.29 -1.42
C LEU A 335 25.67 -11.78 -1.56
N PRO A 336 26.65 -11.14 -0.90
CA PRO A 336 26.98 -9.75 -1.15
C PRO A 336 27.25 -9.49 -2.64
N PRO A 337 26.80 -8.37 -3.21
CA PRO A 337 27.10 -7.98 -4.60
C PRO A 337 28.59 -8.02 -4.97
N SER A 338 29.47 -7.78 -3.99
CA SER A 338 30.92 -7.83 -4.18
C SER A 338 31.48 -9.24 -4.40
N LEU A 339 30.70 -10.28 -4.10
CA LEU A 339 31.13 -11.68 -4.18
C LEU A 339 30.54 -12.41 -5.39
N VAL A 340 29.64 -11.78 -6.14
CA VAL A 340 28.97 -12.41 -7.29
C VAL A 340 29.24 -11.62 -8.55
N SER A 341 29.44 -12.34 -9.66
CA SER A 341 29.61 -11.72 -10.98
C SER A 341 28.29 -11.20 -11.56
N ALA A 342 27.16 -11.74 -11.10
CA ALA A 342 25.83 -11.36 -11.53
C ALA A 342 24.92 -10.98 -10.36
N MET A 343 24.11 -9.95 -10.58
CA MET A 343 23.17 -9.40 -9.57
C MET A 343 21.84 -10.16 -9.49
N SER A 344 21.56 -11.09 -10.41
CA SER A 344 20.32 -11.85 -10.47
C SER A 344 20.53 -13.35 -10.67
N SER A 345 19.54 -14.15 -10.23
CA SER A 345 19.60 -15.60 -10.31
C SER A 345 19.64 -16.15 -11.74
N SER A 346 19.09 -15.43 -12.73
CA SER A 346 19.09 -15.91 -14.12
C SER A 346 20.42 -15.73 -14.82
N ALA A 347 21.27 -14.81 -14.34
CA ALA A 347 22.56 -14.47 -14.94
C ALA A 347 23.76 -15.02 -14.15
N ALA A 348 23.52 -15.78 -13.07
CA ALA A 348 24.57 -16.34 -12.22
C ALA A 348 25.46 -17.34 -12.99
N SER A 349 26.77 -17.17 -12.87
CA SER A 349 27.78 -18.08 -13.43
C SER A 349 27.88 -19.37 -12.63
N ASP A 350 28.54 -20.40 -13.19
CA ASP A 350 28.83 -21.63 -12.46
C ASP A 350 29.69 -21.38 -11.21
N ALA A 351 30.59 -20.40 -11.25
CA ALA A 351 31.37 -19.97 -10.10
C ALA A 351 30.47 -19.36 -9.00
N ASP A 352 29.49 -18.54 -9.38
CA ASP A 352 28.51 -17.97 -8.43
C ASP A 352 27.66 -19.08 -7.80
N HIS A 353 27.25 -20.08 -8.59
CA HIS A 353 26.53 -21.24 -8.09
C HIS A 353 27.39 -22.05 -7.11
N HIS A 354 28.64 -22.35 -7.46
CA HIS A 354 29.57 -23.04 -6.56
C HIS A 354 29.80 -22.26 -5.27
N LEU A 355 29.95 -20.94 -5.33
CA LEU A 355 30.10 -20.09 -4.15
C LEU A 355 28.84 -20.14 -3.27
N LEU A 356 27.65 -20.00 -3.86
CA LEU A 356 26.37 -20.09 -3.15
C LEU A 356 26.21 -21.44 -2.45
N LEU A 357 26.56 -22.54 -3.14
CA LEU A 357 26.44 -23.88 -2.62
C LEU A 357 27.43 -24.17 -1.48
N ASN A 358 28.59 -23.51 -1.46
CA ASN A 358 29.60 -23.67 -0.42
C ASN A 358 29.54 -22.63 0.71
N THR A 359 28.64 -21.65 0.63
CA THR A 359 28.49 -20.60 1.65
C THR A 359 27.60 -21.08 2.82
N PRO A 360 28.09 -21.06 4.07
CA PRO A 360 27.28 -21.34 5.25
C PRO A 360 26.30 -20.21 5.52
N LEU A 361 25.13 -20.55 6.07
CA LEU A 361 24.08 -19.57 6.34
C LEU A 361 23.54 -19.68 7.75
N MET A 362 23.41 -18.52 8.38
CA MET A 362 22.60 -18.31 9.57
C MET A 362 21.48 -17.34 9.20
N MET A 363 20.25 -17.82 9.24
CA MET A 363 19.05 -17.06 8.89
C MET A 363 18.23 -16.83 10.14
N VAL A 364 17.82 -15.59 10.41
CA VAL A 364 17.01 -15.22 11.59
C VAL A 364 15.79 -14.45 11.10
N GLY A 365 14.63 -15.09 11.13
CA GLY A 365 13.41 -14.57 10.49
C GLY A 365 12.15 -14.87 11.29
N PRO A 366 11.84 -14.09 12.34
CA PRO A 366 10.62 -14.27 13.10
C PRO A 366 9.37 -13.88 12.28
N GLY A 367 8.29 -14.66 12.42
CA GLY A 367 7.00 -14.41 11.77
C GLY A 367 7.14 -14.23 10.25
N THR A 368 6.52 -13.19 9.68
CA THR A 368 6.59 -12.90 8.24
C THR A 368 7.98 -12.53 7.75
N GLY A 369 8.93 -12.26 8.67
CA GLY A 369 10.35 -12.07 8.35
C GLY A 369 11.03 -13.33 7.78
N VAL A 370 10.35 -14.48 7.80
CA VAL A 370 10.83 -15.72 7.17
C VAL A 370 10.80 -15.67 5.63
N ALA A 371 9.97 -14.81 5.03
CA ALA A 371 9.74 -14.75 3.59
C ALA A 371 11.02 -14.79 2.71
N PRO A 372 12.00 -13.87 2.88
CA PRO A 372 13.21 -13.89 2.04
C PRO A 372 14.03 -15.19 2.22
N PHE A 373 14.00 -15.80 3.40
CA PHE A 373 14.74 -17.04 3.65
C PHE A 373 14.11 -18.24 2.95
N ILE A 374 12.79 -18.27 2.80
CA ILE A 374 12.13 -19.27 1.95
C ILE A 374 12.59 -19.13 0.50
N ALA A 375 12.66 -17.89 -0.01
CA ALA A 375 13.20 -17.63 -1.34
C ALA A 375 14.68 -18.08 -1.47
N PHE A 376 15.52 -17.83 -0.45
CA PHE A 376 16.91 -18.28 -0.43
C PHE A 376 17.03 -19.81 -0.44
N LEU A 377 16.20 -20.51 0.32
CA LEU A 377 16.18 -21.99 0.34
C LEU A 377 15.73 -22.55 -1.01
N GLN A 378 14.74 -21.93 -1.66
CA GLN A 378 14.35 -22.30 -3.03
C GLN A 378 15.47 -22.04 -4.04
N LYS A 379 16.20 -20.93 -3.90
CA LYS A 379 17.38 -20.62 -4.74
C LYS A 379 18.47 -21.67 -4.58
N ILE A 380 18.81 -22.06 -3.35
CA ILE A 380 19.75 -23.16 -3.08
C ILE A 380 19.29 -24.45 -3.78
N ARG A 381 18.03 -24.84 -3.59
CA ARG A 381 17.49 -26.08 -4.17
C ARG A 381 17.61 -26.05 -5.70
N HIS A 382 17.28 -24.93 -6.31
CA HIS A 382 17.41 -24.72 -7.75
C HIS A 382 18.88 -24.84 -8.21
N CYS A 383 19.82 -24.22 -7.50
CA CYS A 383 21.26 -24.35 -7.82
C CYS A 383 21.77 -25.79 -7.67
N ILE A 384 21.34 -26.53 -6.63
CA ILE A 384 21.70 -27.95 -6.46
C ILE A 384 21.20 -28.77 -7.66
N GLN A 385 19.97 -28.54 -8.11
CA GLN A 385 19.39 -29.26 -9.26
C GLN A 385 20.12 -28.95 -10.56
N ARG A 386 20.56 -27.70 -10.76
CA ARG A 386 21.34 -27.30 -11.94
C ARG A 386 22.74 -27.92 -11.97
N VAL A 387 23.46 -27.87 -10.86
CA VAL A 387 24.84 -28.39 -10.77
C VAL A 387 24.85 -29.92 -10.70
N GLY A 388 23.88 -30.53 -10.01
CA GLY A 388 23.79 -31.99 -9.84
C GLY A 388 23.23 -32.77 -11.02
N GLY A 389 22.82 -32.11 -12.11
CA GLY A 389 22.36 -32.75 -13.34
C GLY A 389 23.48 -33.34 -14.22
N GLY A 390 24.75 -33.10 -13.89
CA GLY A 390 25.91 -33.65 -14.60
C GLY A 390 26.74 -34.58 -13.73
N GLY A 391 26.46 -35.89 -13.79
CA GLY A 391 27.39 -36.95 -13.39
C GLY A 391 27.69 -37.11 -11.89
N ALA A 392 27.57 -38.34 -11.41
CA ALA A 392 27.91 -38.73 -10.04
C ALA A 392 29.39 -38.48 -9.71
N ASN A 393 29.71 -37.36 -9.03
CA ASN A 393 30.82 -37.26 -8.08
C ASN A 393 30.91 -35.91 -7.31
N CYS A 394 29.80 -35.19 -7.13
CA CYS A 394 29.78 -34.10 -6.17
C CYS A 394 29.66 -34.73 -4.77
N GLU A 395 30.78 -34.96 -4.07
CA GLU A 395 30.75 -35.05 -2.62
C GLU A 395 29.93 -33.87 -2.12
N ARG A 396 28.72 -34.15 -1.60
CA ARG A 396 27.86 -33.12 -1.03
C ARG A 396 28.60 -32.61 0.19
N ASN A 397 29.45 -31.59 0.03
CA ASN A 397 29.87 -30.76 1.14
C ASN A 397 28.58 -30.17 1.72
N VAL A 398 28.05 -30.83 2.75
CA VAL A 398 26.84 -30.39 3.45
C VAL A 398 27.24 -29.19 4.28
N VAL A 399 27.29 -28.03 3.62
CA VAL A 399 27.56 -26.78 4.31
C VAL A 399 26.38 -26.49 5.22
N LYS A 400 26.67 -26.23 6.50
CA LYS A 400 25.66 -26.01 7.53
C LYS A 400 24.86 -24.75 7.22
N ARG A 401 23.53 -24.90 7.17
CA ARG A 401 22.58 -23.80 7.00
C ARG A 401 21.51 -23.93 8.08
N VAL A 402 21.34 -22.88 8.88
CA VAL A 402 20.43 -22.88 10.04
C VAL A 402 19.44 -21.73 9.91
N LEU A 403 18.16 -22.03 10.07
CA LEU A 403 17.08 -21.05 10.17
C LEU A 403 16.57 -20.99 11.61
N PHE A 404 16.72 -19.83 12.24
CA PHE A 404 16.10 -19.49 13.52
C PHE A 404 14.76 -18.81 13.21
N TYR A 405 13.68 -19.55 13.42
CA TYR A 405 12.31 -19.09 13.27
C TYR A 405 11.66 -18.92 14.64
N ALA A 406 10.82 -17.90 14.79
CA ALA A 406 10.01 -17.69 15.98
C ALA A 406 8.64 -17.14 15.60
N SER A 407 7.60 -17.60 16.29
CA SER A 407 6.25 -17.04 16.26
C SER A 407 5.70 -16.96 17.68
N SER A 408 4.58 -16.25 17.87
CA SER A 408 3.95 -16.15 19.20
C SER A 408 3.34 -17.49 19.62
N ASN A 409 2.86 -18.28 18.64
CA ASN A 409 2.47 -19.68 18.83
C ASN A 409 2.92 -20.50 17.62
N LEU A 410 3.80 -21.48 17.80
CA LEU A 410 4.30 -22.34 16.71
C LEU A 410 3.29 -23.41 16.27
N GLU A 411 2.28 -23.73 17.07
CA GLU A 411 1.23 -24.65 16.63
C GLU A 411 0.25 -23.97 15.69
N ASP A 412 -0.04 -22.70 15.98
CA ASP A 412 -1.06 -21.91 15.30
C ASP A 412 -0.51 -21.07 14.14
N GLU A 413 0.71 -20.56 14.22
CA GLU A 413 1.24 -19.54 13.28
C GLU A 413 2.49 -20.00 12.52
N PHE A 414 2.74 -21.30 12.39
CA PHE A 414 3.91 -21.80 11.67
C PHE A 414 3.74 -21.67 10.16
N LEU A 415 4.31 -20.58 9.63
CA LEU A 415 4.41 -20.31 8.21
C LEU A 415 5.30 -21.33 7.50
N PHE A 416 4.83 -21.85 6.35
CA PHE A 416 5.58 -22.79 5.50
C PHE A 416 5.97 -24.10 6.19
N LYS A 417 5.08 -24.63 7.04
CA LYS A 417 5.27 -25.89 7.75
C LYS A 417 5.54 -27.09 6.82
#